data_AF-A0AA38HKQ9-F1
#
_entry.id   AF-A0AA38HKQ9-F1
#
_cell.length_a   1.000
_cell.length_b   1.000
_cell.length_c   1.000
_cell.angle_alpha   90.00
_cell.angle_beta   90.00
_cell.angle_gamma   90.00
#
_symmetry.space_group_name_H-M   'P 1'
#
loop_
_entity.id
_entity.type
_entity.pdbx_description
1 polymer ?
#
loop_
_entity_poly.entity_id
_entity_poly.type
_entity_poly.pdbx_seq_one_letter_code
_entity_poly.pdbx_strand_id
1 'polypeptide(L)'
;MSLGNRIYAGDIQESYHFVKYNGDQNRLVIYADDVVPRWVVAGCLLDYHTVAGADKFGNIFILRLPANATDDIDDDPSGIAAFPFLVLFWYCYFVGAKVVWQRGLLSGAPQKLECLVNYHVGELVVSLQKVTLVAGGGECLIYTTIRGTIGVLAPFTTREDVDFFQILEMHMQHKYPPLCGRDHLSYRSFYFPRKNVVDGDLTEQFNILPSGTKEEIASETTRTAVEVSKKLEDMRARFAF
;
A
#
# COMPACT_ATOMS: atom_id res chain seq x y z
N MET A 1 -10.03 -10.58 8.06
CA MET A 1 -10.80 -9.38 8.47
C MET A 1 -12.13 -9.36 7.72
N SER A 2 -13.16 -8.68 8.19
CA SER A 2 -14.45 -8.59 7.47
C SER A 2 -15.13 -7.23 7.66
N LEU A 3 -15.85 -6.78 6.64
CA LEU A 3 -16.65 -5.54 6.68
C LEU A 3 -17.90 -5.73 5.81
N GLY A 4 -19.08 -5.63 6.43
CA GLY A 4 -20.34 -5.97 5.75
C GLY A 4 -20.33 -7.42 5.24
N ASN A 5 -20.67 -7.62 3.97
CA ASN A 5 -20.68 -8.94 3.31
C ASN A 5 -19.33 -9.30 2.67
N ARG A 6 -18.29 -8.48 2.87
CA ARG A 6 -16.94 -8.74 2.34
C ARG A 6 -16.03 -9.29 3.43
N ILE A 7 -15.24 -10.28 3.06
CA ILE A 7 -14.19 -10.90 3.86
C ILE A 7 -12.87 -10.69 3.13
N TYR A 8 -11.86 -10.29 3.89
CA TYR A 8 -10.50 -10.04 3.42
C TYR A 8 -9.62 -11.10 4.05
N ALA A 9 -9.28 -12.11 3.26
CA ALA A 9 -8.50 -13.25 3.65
C ALA A 9 -7.02 -12.97 3.31
N GLY A 10 -6.16 -12.88 4.32
CA GLY A 10 -4.71 -12.87 4.12
C GLY A 10 -4.20 -14.30 4.14
N ASP A 11 -3.68 -14.78 3.02
CA ASP A 11 -3.01 -16.07 2.92
C ASP A 11 -1.56 -15.97 3.42
N ILE A 12 -1.02 -17.10 3.89
CA ILE A 12 0.35 -17.17 4.41
C ILE A 12 1.41 -16.90 3.34
N GLN A 13 1.09 -17.08 2.05
CA GLN A 13 2.02 -16.94 0.93
C GLN A 13 1.43 -16.14 -0.24
N GLU A 14 0.13 -16.27 -0.51
CA GLU A 14 -0.54 -15.70 -1.69
C GLU A 14 -1.21 -14.34 -1.43
N SER A 15 -0.69 -13.55 -0.48
CA SER A 15 -1.17 -12.20 -0.19
C SER A 15 -2.66 -12.15 0.21
N TYR A 16 -3.44 -11.18 -0.27
CA TYR A 16 -4.85 -11.02 0.06
C TYR A 16 -5.79 -11.51 -1.04
N HIS A 17 -6.85 -12.20 -0.61
CA HIS A 17 -8.02 -12.54 -1.40
C HIS A 17 -9.26 -11.83 -0.84
N PHE A 18 -10.00 -11.18 -1.73
CA PHE A 18 -11.27 -10.53 -1.41
C PHE A 18 -12.40 -11.50 -1.73
N VAL A 19 -13.22 -11.76 -0.72
CA VAL A 19 -14.26 -12.79 -0.74
C VAL A 19 -15.59 -12.13 -0.40
N LYS A 20 -16.63 -12.42 -1.18
CA LYS A 20 -18.00 -11.98 -0.91
C LYS A 20 -18.81 -13.14 -0.34
N TYR A 21 -19.56 -12.88 0.72
CA TYR A 21 -20.52 -13.81 1.27
C TYR A 21 -21.92 -13.53 0.71
N ASN A 22 -22.49 -14.52 0.03
CA ASN A 22 -23.88 -14.51 -0.40
C ASN A 22 -24.72 -15.27 0.65
N GLY A 23 -25.52 -14.53 1.42
CA GLY A 23 -26.34 -15.09 2.50
C GLY A 23 -27.50 -15.96 2.01
N ASP A 24 -28.09 -15.64 0.85
CA ASP A 24 -29.23 -16.38 0.30
C ASP A 24 -28.82 -17.80 -0.13
N GLN A 25 -27.60 -17.93 -0.67
CA GLN A 25 -27.03 -19.21 -1.13
C GLN A 25 -26.08 -19.83 -0.11
N ASN A 26 -25.80 -19.15 1.01
CA ASN A 26 -24.76 -19.50 1.98
C ASN A 26 -23.41 -19.85 1.32
N ARG A 27 -22.97 -19.03 0.37
CA ARG A 27 -21.80 -19.29 -0.48
C ARG A 27 -20.75 -18.19 -0.32
N LEU A 28 -19.48 -18.59 -0.31
CA LEU A 28 -18.33 -17.70 -0.36
C LEU A 28 -17.75 -17.70 -1.78
N VAL A 29 -17.59 -16.51 -2.36
CA VAL A 29 -17.06 -16.34 -3.72
C VAL A 29 -15.82 -15.44 -3.65
N ILE A 30 -14.68 -15.94 -4.12
CA ILE A 30 -13.46 -15.13 -4.28
C ILE A 30 -13.59 -14.36 -5.58
N TYR A 31 -13.55 -13.03 -5.49
CA TYR A 31 -13.78 -12.17 -6.65
C TYR A 31 -12.56 -11.33 -7.04
N ALA A 32 -11.65 -11.06 -6.10
CA ALA A 32 -10.38 -10.41 -6.39
C ALA A 32 -9.22 -10.98 -5.56
N ASP A 33 -8.01 -10.90 -6.11
CA ASP A 33 -6.76 -11.33 -5.47
C ASP A 33 -5.58 -10.44 -5.86
N ASP A 34 -4.51 -10.48 -5.07
CA ASP A 34 -3.24 -9.81 -5.41
C ASP A 34 -2.54 -10.51 -6.59
N VAL A 35 -1.65 -9.78 -7.25
CA VAL A 35 -0.86 -10.28 -8.39
C VAL A 35 0.50 -10.84 -7.97
N VAL A 36 0.96 -10.51 -6.76
CA VAL A 36 2.26 -10.93 -6.24
C VAL A 36 2.08 -11.73 -4.94
N PRO A 37 2.89 -12.78 -4.73
CA PRO A 37 2.88 -13.50 -3.47
C PRO A 37 3.48 -12.64 -2.36
N ARG A 38 2.79 -12.58 -1.21
CA ARG A 38 3.23 -11.87 -0.02
C ARG A 38 2.96 -12.73 1.20
N TRP A 39 3.96 -12.83 2.06
CA TRP A 39 3.90 -13.69 3.23
C TRP A 39 3.23 -12.98 4.40
N VAL A 40 1.91 -12.84 4.33
CA VAL A 40 1.14 -11.96 5.22
C VAL A 40 1.28 -12.40 6.68
N VAL A 41 1.62 -11.44 7.54
CA VAL A 41 1.72 -11.62 8.99
C VAL A 41 0.65 -10.81 9.72
N ALA A 42 0.45 -9.57 9.29
CA ALA A 42 -0.52 -8.66 9.90
C ALA A 42 -1.28 -7.89 8.83
N GLY A 43 -2.46 -7.43 9.20
CA GLY A 43 -3.36 -6.70 8.30
C GLY A 43 -4.29 -5.76 9.03
N CYS A 44 -4.68 -4.69 8.35
CA CYS A 44 -5.70 -3.76 8.81
C CYS A 44 -6.55 -3.29 7.62
N LEU A 45 -7.86 -3.18 7.81
CA LEU A 45 -8.73 -2.51 6.84
C LEU A 45 -8.57 -1.00 6.98
N LEU A 46 -8.35 -0.31 5.86
CA LEU A 46 -8.29 1.16 5.84
C LEU A 46 -9.65 1.75 5.47
N ASP A 47 -10.30 1.13 4.48
CA ASP A 47 -11.64 1.44 4.00
C ASP A 47 -12.28 0.15 3.42
N TYR A 48 -13.45 0.27 2.78
CA TYR A 48 -14.18 -0.86 2.20
C TYR A 48 -13.48 -1.53 1.01
N HIS A 49 -12.58 -0.82 0.33
CA HIS A 49 -11.88 -1.29 -0.88
C HIS A 49 -10.38 -1.52 -0.66
N THR A 50 -9.84 -1.11 0.49
CA THR A 50 -8.41 -0.96 0.72
C THR A 50 -7.97 -1.69 1.98
N VAL A 51 -6.97 -2.55 1.82
CA VAL A 51 -6.34 -3.30 2.92
C VAL A 51 -4.87 -2.92 3.01
N ALA A 52 -4.42 -2.63 4.24
CA ALA A 52 -3.01 -2.55 4.58
C ALA A 52 -2.54 -3.92 5.05
N GLY A 53 -1.37 -4.34 4.59
CA GLY A 53 -0.75 -5.60 4.96
C GLY A 53 0.72 -5.42 5.31
N ALA A 54 1.20 -6.35 6.14
CA ALA A 54 2.61 -6.52 6.44
C ALA A 54 3.02 -7.96 6.18
N ASP A 55 4.25 -8.15 5.71
CA ASP A 55 4.82 -9.47 5.47
C ASP A 55 5.93 -9.86 6.45
N LYS A 56 6.25 -11.16 6.44
CA LYS A 56 7.32 -11.77 7.24
C LYS A 56 8.71 -11.16 6.96
N PHE A 57 8.90 -10.56 5.80
CA PHE A 57 10.16 -9.99 5.37
C PHE A 57 10.31 -8.51 5.74
N GLY A 58 9.35 -7.96 6.47
CA GLY A 58 9.41 -6.58 6.96
C GLY A 58 9.01 -5.54 5.92
N ASN A 59 8.16 -5.91 4.97
CA ASN A 59 7.51 -4.98 4.07
C ASN A 59 6.13 -4.60 4.59
N ILE A 60 5.75 -3.34 4.40
CA ILE A 60 4.38 -2.86 4.50
C ILE A 60 3.89 -2.57 3.08
N PHE A 61 2.65 -2.93 2.80
CA PHE A 61 2.01 -2.69 1.51
C PHE A 61 0.54 -2.34 1.70
N ILE A 62 -0.01 -1.62 0.72
CA ILE A 62 -1.44 -1.26 0.70
C ILE A 62 -2.00 -1.68 -0.65
N LEU A 63 -3.04 -2.51 -0.61
CA LEU A 63 -3.75 -3.00 -1.79
C LEU A 63 -5.13 -2.38 -1.83
N ARG A 64 -5.57 -1.98 -3.02
CA ARG A 64 -6.91 -1.45 -3.27
C ARG A 64 -7.58 -2.19 -4.41
N LEU A 65 -8.87 -2.45 -4.25
CA LEU A 65 -9.73 -2.92 -5.33
C LEU A 65 -9.93 -1.79 -6.36
N PRO A 66 -9.71 -2.03 -7.66
CA PRO A 66 -9.82 -0.98 -8.67
C PRO A 66 -11.26 -0.45 -8.79
N ALA A 67 -11.43 0.81 -9.19
CA ALA A 67 -12.73 1.49 -9.15
C ALA A 67 -13.78 0.89 -10.12
N ASN A 68 -13.33 0.17 -11.14
CA ASN A 68 -14.18 -0.54 -12.10
C ASN A 68 -14.51 -1.98 -11.67
N ALA A 69 -14.06 -2.41 -10.49
CA ALA A 69 -14.36 -3.72 -9.95
C ALA A 69 -15.85 -3.86 -9.63
N THR A 70 -16.44 -4.97 -10.05
CA THR A 70 -17.81 -5.33 -9.72
C THR A 70 -17.84 -6.35 -8.59
N ASP A 71 -18.69 -6.11 -7.59
CA ASP A 71 -18.94 -7.04 -6.50
C ASP A 71 -19.94 -8.14 -6.88
N ASP A 72 -20.75 -7.90 -7.90
CA ASP A 72 -21.82 -8.78 -8.35
C ASP A 72 -21.28 -9.79 -9.36
N ILE A 73 -20.34 -10.61 -8.90
CA ILE A 73 -20.00 -11.85 -9.60
C ILE A 73 -21.04 -12.88 -9.18
N ASP A 74 -22.24 -12.74 -9.73
CA ASP A 74 -23.20 -13.83 -9.74
C ASP A 74 -22.68 -14.87 -10.73
N ASP A 75 -22.19 -15.99 -10.20
CA ASP A 75 -22.01 -17.19 -11.01
C ASP A 75 -23.39 -17.62 -11.50
N ASP A 76 -23.79 -17.15 -12.68
CA ASP A 76 -24.95 -17.67 -13.39
C ASP A 76 -24.72 -19.19 -13.58
N PRO A 77 -25.59 -20.07 -13.07
CA PRO A 77 -25.41 -21.53 -13.19
C PRO A 77 -25.46 -22.04 -14.65
N SER A 78 -25.70 -21.15 -15.61
CA SER A 78 -25.73 -21.39 -17.06
C SER A 78 -24.43 -20.99 -17.79
N GLY A 79 -23.52 -20.21 -17.16
CA GLY A 79 -22.24 -19.80 -17.75
C GLY A 79 -22.35 -18.89 -18.98
N ILE A 80 -23.46 -18.18 -19.19
CA ILE A 80 -23.66 -17.25 -20.31
C ILE A 80 -23.87 -15.84 -19.74
N ALA A 81 -22.79 -15.21 -19.29
CA ALA A 81 -22.82 -13.78 -18.97
C ALA A 81 -22.82 -12.98 -20.28
N ALA A 82 -23.82 -12.11 -20.43
CA ALA A 82 -24.08 -11.31 -21.61
C ALA A 82 -22.93 -10.33 -21.93
N PHE A 83 -22.10 -10.67 -22.91
CA PHE A 83 -21.27 -9.71 -23.64
C PHE A 83 -22.01 -9.24 -24.90
N PRO A 84 -21.81 -7.97 -25.36
CA PRO A 84 -22.42 -7.47 -26.58
C PRO A 84 -22.08 -8.37 -27.78
N PHE A 85 -23.15 -8.86 -28.39
CA PHE A 85 -23.33 -10.08 -29.18
C PHE A 85 -22.47 -10.27 -30.45
N LEU A 86 -21.55 -9.37 -30.81
CA LEU A 86 -20.96 -9.37 -32.17
C LEU A 86 -19.44 -9.50 -32.30
N VAL A 87 -18.64 -9.29 -31.25
CA VAL A 87 -17.17 -9.30 -31.40
C VAL A 87 -16.54 -10.67 -31.10
N LEU A 88 -17.23 -11.54 -30.36
CA LEU A 88 -16.65 -12.81 -29.88
C LEU A 88 -17.12 -14.07 -30.62
N PHE A 89 -18.09 -13.96 -31.53
CA PHE A 89 -18.76 -15.15 -32.09
C PHE A 89 -17.85 -15.98 -33.02
N TRP A 90 -16.93 -15.36 -33.77
CA TRP A 90 -16.05 -16.11 -34.66
C TRP A 90 -14.93 -16.84 -33.91
N TYR A 91 -14.27 -16.19 -32.94
CA TYR A 91 -13.11 -16.79 -32.27
C TYR A 91 -13.48 -17.92 -31.30
N CYS A 92 -14.72 -17.94 -30.82
CA CYS A 92 -15.19 -18.84 -29.77
C CYS A 92 -15.78 -20.17 -30.32
N TYR A 93 -16.22 -20.21 -31.58
CA TYR A 93 -16.91 -21.40 -32.12
C TYR A 93 -15.96 -22.58 -32.42
N PHE A 94 -14.65 -22.36 -32.47
CA PHE A 94 -13.67 -23.39 -32.85
C PHE A 94 -12.86 -23.99 -31.69
N VAL A 95 -12.94 -23.42 -30.47
CA VAL A 95 -12.21 -23.94 -29.29
C VAL A 95 -13.13 -23.91 -28.08
N GLY A 96 -13.55 -25.08 -27.61
CA GLY A 96 -14.56 -25.29 -26.57
C GLY A 96 -14.50 -24.31 -25.38
N ALA A 97 -15.47 -23.40 -25.34
CA ALA A 97 -15.58 -22.28 -24.40
C ALA A 97 -16.20 -22.64 -23.03
N LYS A 98 -15.96 -23.85 -22.52
CA LYS A 98 -16.26 -24.20 -21.11
C LYS A 98 -15.06 -24.05 -20.18
N VAL A 99 -13.84 -23.92 -20.74
CA VAL A 99 -12.59 -23.95 -19.96
C VAL A 99 -11.98 -22.56 -19.74
N VAL A 100 -12.41 -21.55 -20.49
CA VAL A 100 -11.75 -20.23 -20.49
C VAL A 100 -12.15 -19.36 -19.31
N TRP A 101 -13.39 -19.47 -18.81
CA TRP A 101 -13.86 -18.74 -17.62
C TRP A 101 -13.56 -19.44 -16.29
N GLN A 102 -13.32 -20.76 -16.31
CA GLN A 102 -12.82 -21.50 -15.13
C GLN A 102 -11.32 -21.28 -14.88
N ARG A 103 -10.60 -20.73 -15.86
CA ARG A 103 -9.22 -20.26 -15.67
C ARG A 103 -9.31 -18.79 -15.34
N GLY A 104 -9.53 -18.47 -14.07
CA GLY A 104 -9.48 -17.08 -13.63
C GLY A 104 -8.15 -16.43 -14.00
N LEU A 105 -8.11 -15.08 -13.99
CA LEU A 105 -6.99 -14.33 -14.52
C LEU A 105 -5.70 -14.69 -13.75
N LEU A 106 -4.62 -15.00 -14.46
CA LEU A 106 -3.36 -15.47 -13.86
C LEU A 106 -3.50 -16.71 -12.94
N SER A 107 -4.43 -17.62 -13.25
CA SER A 107 -4.75 -18.80 -12.43
C SER A 107 -5.33 -18.46 -11.04
N GLY A 108 -5.85 -17.25 -10.86
CA GLY A 108 -6.44 -16.77 -9.61
C GLY A 108 -7.85 -16.21 -9.80
N ALA A 109 -8.22 -15.19 -9.05
CA ALA A 109 -9.53 -14.54 -9.15
C ALA A 109 -9.66 -13.75 -10.48
N PRO A 110 -10.90 -13.45 -10.93
CA PRO A 110 -11.11 -12.73 -12.20
C PRO A 110 -10.61 -11.28 -12.17
N GLN A 111 -10.62 -10.64 -10.99
CA GLN A 111 -10.18 -9.25 -10.82
C GLN A 111 -8.90 -9.20 -9.98
N LYS A 112 -8.03 -8.23 -10.27
CA LYS A 112 -6.75 -8.08 -9.59
C LYS A 112 -6.71 -6.82 -8.74
N LEU A 113 -6.10 -6.93 -7.56
CA LEU A 113 -5.87 -5.80 -6.66
C LEU A 113 -4.74 -4.92 -7.19
N GLU A 114 -4.87 -3.62 -6.97
CA GLU A 114 -3.84 -2.65 -7.29
C GLU A 114 -2.99 -2.35 -6.04
N CYS A 115 -1.68 -2.48 -6.18
CA CYS A 115 -0.76 -2.10 -5.12
C CYS A 115 -0.55 -0.58 -5.12
N LEU A 116 -1.07 0.11 -4.12
CA LEU A 116 -0.94 1.57 -3.96
C LEU A 116 0.38 1.96 -3.31
N VAL A 117 0.78 1.23 -2.26
CA VAL A 117 1.97 1.51 -1.46
C VAL A 117 2.78 0.24 -1.30
N ASN A 118 4.10 0.37 -1.39
CA ASN A 118 5.08 -0.65 -1.00
C ASN A 118 6.23 0.06 -0.28
N TYR A 119 6.63 -0.46 0.86
CA TYR A 119 7.73 0.09 1.64
C TYR A 119 8.42 -0.98 2.47
N HIS A 120 9.75 -1.05 2.39
CA HIS A 120 10.54 -1.93 3.24
C HIS A 120 10.95 -1.23 4.54
N VAL A 121 10.41 -1.70 5.66
CA VAL A 121 10.75 -1.19 7.00
C VAL A 121 12.13 -1.71 7.42
N GLY A 122 12.44 -2.97 7.10
CA GLY A 122 13.67 -3.67 7.52
C GLY A 122 13.50 -4.57 8.73
N GLU A 123 12.32 -4.54 9.35
CA GLU A 123 11.96 -5.36 10.51
C GLU A 123 10.58 -5.97 10.30
N LEU A 124 10.38 -7.18 10.83
CA LEU A 124 9.10 -7.88 10.74
C LEU A 124 8.04 -7.10 11.51
N VAL A 125 7.03 -6.61 10.79
CA VAL A 125 5.88 -5.89 11.34
C VAL A 125 4.85 -6.91 11.84
N VAL A 126 4.50 -6.82 13.13
CA VAL A 126 3.65 -7.79 13.83
C VAL A 126 2.22 -7.31 14.03
N SER A 127 1.99 -5.99 14.00
CA SER A 127 0.64 -5.43 14.06
C SER A 127 0.52 -4.18 13.20
N LEU A 128 -0.67 -3.98 12.66
CA LEU A 128 -1.07 -2.81 11.88
C LEU A 128 -2.42 -2.34 12.40
N GLN A 129 -2.58 -1.05 12.66
CA GLN A 129 -3.84 -0.49 13.11
C GLN A 129 -4.05 0.93 12.60
N LYS A 130 -5.18 1.18 11.95
CA LYS A 130 -5.63 2.54 11.63
C LYS A 130 -6.19 3.20 12.89
N VAL A 131 -5.61 4.31 13.31
CA VAL A 131 -5.99 5.03 14.53
C VAL A 131 -5.82 6.54 14.37
N THR A 132 -6.40 7.28 15.31
CA THR A 132 -6.15 8.71 15.50
C THR A 132 -5.42 8.89 16.82
N LEU A 133 -4.14 9.27 16.78
CA LEU A 133 -3.29 9.41 17.98
C LEU A 133 -3.57 10.68 18.77
N VAL A 134 -3.82 11.79 18.07
CA VAL A 134 -4.02 13.11 18.66
C VAL A 134 -5.49 13.49 18.56
N ALA A 135 -6.09 14.00 19.63
CA ALA A 135 -7.48 14.48 19.60
C ALA A 135 -7.61 15.64 18.59
N GLY A 136 -8.42 15.46 17.54
CA GLY A 136 -8.54 16.41 16.42
C GLY A 136 -7.43 16.30 15.37
N GLY A 137 -6.50 15.36 15.52
CA GLY A 137 -5.49 15.00 14.53
C GLY A 137 -6.07 14.17 13.37
N GLY A 138 -5.24 13.90 12.36
CA GLY A 138 -5.62 13.05 11.24
C GLY A 138 -5.52 11.56 11.57
N GLU A 139 -6.24 10.72 10.81
CA GLU A 139 -6.06 9.26 10.86
C GLU A 139 -4.68 8.89 10.32
N CYS A 140 -3.99 7.98 11.01
CA CYS A 140 -2.73 7.41 10.58
C CYS A 140 -2.74 5.89 10.74
N LEU A 141 -1.81 5.21 10.06
CA LEU A 141 -1.62 3.77 10.19
C LEU A 141 -0.40 3.53 11.08
N ILE A 142 -0.65 3.04 12.30
CA ILE A 142 0.40 2.63 13.21
C ILE A 142 0.81 1.20 12.89
N TYR A 143 2.11 0.95 12.99
CA TYR A 143 2.67 -0.38 12.94
C TYR A 143 3.61 -0.62 14.11
N THR A 144 3.69 -1.88 14.55
CA THR A 144 4.69 -2.32 15.53
C THR A 144 5.52 -3.45 14.96
N THR A 145 6.80 -3.51 15.32
CA THR A 145 7.73 -4.54 14.85
C THR A 145 8.10 -5.51 15.97
N ILE A 146 8.60 -6.68 15.59
CA ILE A 146 9.09 -7.70 16.54
C ILE A 146 10.25 -7.21 17.41
N ARG A 147 11.01 -6.21 16.97
CA ARG A 147 12.13 -5.61 17.70
C ARG A 147 11.71 -4.47 18.63
N GLY A 148 10.42 -4.18 18.70
CA GLY A 148 9.87 -3.14 19.57
C GLY A 148 9.81 -1.75 18.92
N THR A 149 10.09 -1.63 17.62
CA THR A 149 9.91 -0.38 16.89
C THR A 149 8.41 -0.10 16.74
N ILE A 150 7.99 1.13 17.07
CA ILE A 150 6.64 1.63 16.82
C ILE A 150 6.77 2.73 15.79
N GLY A 151 6.15 2.54 14.63
CA GLY A 151 6.20 3.50 13.54
C GLY A 151 4.81 3.92 13.08
N VAL A 152 4.77 5.00 12.32
CA VAL A 152 3.53 5.60 11.82
C VAL A 152 3.67 5.86 10.33
N LEU A 153 2.66 5.46 9.55
CA LEU A 153 2.45 5.91 8.18
C LEU A 153 1.38 7.00 8.20
N ALA A 154 1.80 8.22 7.93
CA ALA A 154 0.94 9.40 7.94
C ALA A 154 0.58 9.83 6.50
N PRO A 155 -0.70 10.04 6.17
CA PRO A 155 -1.09 10.52 4.86
C PRO A 155 -0.80 12.03 4.71
N PHE A 156 -0.28 12.42 3.55
CA PHE A 156 -0.17 13.84 3.19
C PHE A 156 -1.52 14.42 2.81
N THR A 157 -1.75 15.69 3.15
CA THR A 157 -3.00 16.37 2.80
C THR A 157 -2.96 17.11 1.48
N THR A 158 -1.82 17.70 1.14
CA THR A 158 -1.67 18.46 -0.10
C THR A 158 -0.61 17.82 -0.99
N ARG A 159 -0.78 17.99 -2.31
CA ARG A 159 0.23 17.52 -3.27
C ARG A 159 1.54 18.29 -3.15
N GLU A 160 1.47 19.57 -2.78
CA GLU A 160 2.65 20.40 -2.53
C GLU A 160 3.51 19.87 -1.38
N ASP A 161 2.88 19.27 -0.35
CA ASP A 161 3.60 18.59 0.72
C ASP A 161 4.33 17.35 0.19
N VAL A 162 3.64 16.53 -0.62
CA VAL A 162 4.24 15.33 -1.24
C VAL A 162 5.46 15.70 -2.05
N ASP A 163 5.33 16.67 -2.97
CA ASP A 163 6.42 17.09 -3.86
C ASP A 163 7.59 17.66 -3.05
N PHE A 164 7.30 18.47 -2.01
CA PHE A 164 8.32 19.00 -1.12
C PHE A 164 9.10 17.91 -0.37
N PHE A 165 8.40 16.97 0.27
CA PHE A 165 9.03 15.91 1.05
C PHE A 165 9.80 14.93 0.15
N GLN A 166 9.33 14.68 -1.07
CA GLN A 166 10.06 13.89 -2.06
C GLN A 166 11.36 14.56 -2.49
N ILE A 167 11.34 15.87 -2.77
CA ILE A 167 12.54 16.63 -3.11
C ILE A 167 13.52 16.63 -1.92
N LEU A 168 13.02 16.91 -0.71
CA LEU A 168 13.84 16.90 0.50
C LEU A 168 14.52 15.55 0.73
N GLU A 169 13.77 14.45 0.59
CA GLU A 169 14.31 13.10 0.70
C GLU A 169 15.42 12.84 -0.32
N MET A 170 15.21 13.24 -1.58
CA MET A 170 16.22 13.09 -2.64
C MET A 170 17.52 13.81 -2.28
N HIS A 171 17.47 15.04 -1.75
CA HIS A 171 18.66 15.76 -1.32
C HIS A 171 19.32 15.12 -0.09
N MET A 172 18.52 14.67 0.88
CA MET A 172 19.02 13.99 2.08
C MET A 172 19.76 12.70 1.74
N GLN A 173 19.30 11.93 0.76
CA GLN A 173 19.98 10.70 0.32
C GLN A 173 21.42 10.97 -0.16
N HIS A 174 21.66 12.10 -0.81
CA HIS A 174 22.98 12.47 -1.33
C HIS A 174 23.87 13.13 -0.27
N LYS A 175 23.29 14.01 0.56
CA LYS A 175 24.03 14.80 1.56
C LYS A 175 24.27 14.05 2.87
N TYR A 176 23.43 13.08 3.18
CA TYR A 176 23.54 12.23 4.37
C TYR A 176 23.33 10.76 4.00
N PRO A 177 24.30 10.14 3.30
CA PRO A 177 24.19 8.74 2.92
C PRO A 177 24.21 7.82 4.15
N PRO A 178 23.57 6.63 4.08
CA PRO A 178 23.59 5.67 5.18
C PRO A 178 25.01 5.29 5.62
N LEU A 179 25.24 5.24 6.93
CA LEU A 179 26.57 5.02 7.53
C LEU A 179 27.25 3.71 7.07
N CYS A 180 26.48 2.68 6.77
CA CYS A 180 27.00 1.37 6.36
C CYS A 180 27.27 1.28 4.84
N GLY A 181 27.21 2.38 4.10
CA GLY A 181 27.48 2.41 2.66
C GLY A 181 26.40 1.75 1.78
N ARG A 182 25.26 1.38 2.36
CA ARG A 182 24.09 0.95 1.57
C ARG A 182 23.42 2.15 0.93
N ASP A 183 22.97 1.98 -0.31
CA ASP A 183 22.09 2.95 -0.95
C ASP A 183 20.70 2.92 -0.26
N HIS A 184 20.16 4.11 0.02
CA HIS A 184 18.91 4.26 0.76
C HIS A 184 17.71 3.76 -0.05
N LEU A 185 17.62 4.14 -1.32
CA LEU A 185 16.51 3.75 -2.18
C LEU A 185 16.48 2.24 -2.41
N SER A 186 17.65 1.65 -2.63
CA SER A 186 17.84 0.20 -2.73
C SER A 186 17.43 -0.52 -1.46
N TYR A 187 17.76 0.04 -0.28
CA TYR A 187 17.32 -0.53 1.01
C TYR A 187 15.80 -0.47 1.17
N ARG A 188 15.15 0.67 0.92
CA ARG A 188 13.68 0.80 1.02
C ARG A 188 12.92 0.03 -0.07
N SER A 189 13.63 -0.42 -1.10
CA SER A 189 13.12 -1.23 -2.21
C SER A 189 13.63 -2.68 -2.20
N PHE A 190 13.96 -3.23 -1.02
CA PHE A 190 14.70 -4.50 -0.92
C PHE A 190 14.01 -5.69 -1.62
N TYR A 191 12.70 -5.85 -1.42
CA TYR A 191 11.90 -6.93 -2.04
C TYR A 191 11.00 -6.42 -3.17
N PHE A 192 10.33 -5.30 -2.90
CA PHE A 192 9.43 -4.65 -3.85
C PHE A 192 9.88 -3.19 -4.02
N PRO A 193 9.81 -2.62 -5.23
CA PRO A 193 10.11 -1.21 -5.44
C PRO A 193 9.27 -0.32 -4.52
N ARG A 194 9.93 0.61 -3.83
CA ARG A 194 9.26 1.61 -3.01
C ARG A 194 8.23 2.36 -3.85
N LYS A 195 7.00 2.45 -3.36
CA LYS A 195 5.90 3.13 -4.06
C LYS A 195 5.14 4.02 -3.09
N ASN A 196 4.99 5.30 -3.45
CA ASN A 196 4.15 6.30 -2.77
C ASN A 196 4.43 6.48 -1.26
N VAL A 197 5.69 6.35 -0.84
CA VAL A 197 6.13 6.58 0.55
C VAL A 197 7.41 7.40 0.54
N VAL A 198 7.48 8.38 1.44
CA VAL A 198 8.68 9.16 1.75
C VAL A 198 9.19 8.72 3.12
N ASP A 199 10.50 8.54 3.25
CA ASP A 199 11.12 8.18 4.52
C ASP A 199 11.22 9.39 5.47
N GLY A 200 10.33 9.41 6.46
CA GLY A 200 10.33 10.41 7.54
C GLY A 200 11.62 10.39 8.35
N ASP A 201 12.15 9.21 8.68
CA ASP A 201 13.33 9.08 9.53
C ASP A 201 14.57 9.66 8.86
N LEU A 202 14.67 9.56 7.52
CA LEU A 202 15.73 10.19 6.76
C LEU A 202 15.56 11.71 6.71
N THR A 203 14.34 12.19 6.47
CA THR A 203 14.09 13.64 6.35
C THR A 203 14.22 14.38 7.67
N GLU A 204 13.90 13.75 8.81
CA GLU A 204 14.11 14.33 10.14
C GLU A 204 15.60 14.55 10.47
N GLN A 205 16.51 13.78 9.88
CA GLN A 205 17.96 13.96 10.05
C GLN A 205 18.47 15.28 9.48
N PHE A 206 17.65 16.01 8.71
CA PHE A 206 17.95 17.36 8.26
C PHE A 206 18.38 18.27 9.42
N ASN A 207 17.75 18.12 10.58
CA ASN A 207 18.04 18.93 11.77
C ASN A 207 19.45 18.67 12.36
N ILE A 208 20.09 17.56 12.03
CA ILE A 208 21.42 17.19 12.50
C ILE A 208 22.52 17.77 11.59
N LEU A 209 22.19 18.13 10.35
CA LEU A 209 23.17 18.61 9.37
C LEU A 209 23.82 19.95 9.79
N PRO A 210 25.07 20.21 9.36
CA PRO A 210 25.72 21.51 9.51
C PRO A 210 24.91 22.63 8.84
N SER A 211 24.93 23.85 9.41
CA SER A 211 24.14 24.98 8.91
C SER A 211 24.37 25.28 7.42
N GLY A 212 25.61 25.20 6.95
CA GLY A 212 25.92 25.43 5.52
C GLY A 212 25.23 24.44 4.58
N THR A 213 25.18 23.15 4.96
CA THR A 213 24.49 22.12 4.17
C THR A 213 22.97 22.26 4.26
N LYS A 214 22.45 22.69 5.42
CA LYS A 214 21.02 22.98 5.57
C LYS A 214 20.57 24.11 4.65
N GLU A 215 21.35 25.19 4.57
CA GLU A 215 21.07 26.33 3.70
C GLU A 215 21.12 25.95 2.22
N GLU A 216 22.08 25.11 1.83
CA GLU A 216 22.19 24.57 0.47
C GLU A 216 20.90 23.81 0.08
N ILE A 217 20.50 22.82 0.88
CA ILE A 217 19.28 22.02 0.62
C ILE A 217 18.03 22.91 0.66
N ALA A 218 17.95 23.84 1.61
CA ALA A 218 16.81 24.73 1.75
C ALA A 218 16.65 25.61 0.50
N SER A 219 17.77 26.11 -0.06
CA SER A 219 17.76 26.90 -1.29
C SER A 219 17.19 26.13 -2.49
N GLU A 220 17.48 24.83 -2.61
CA GLU A 220 16.95 23.97 -3.68
C GLU A 220 15.45 23.70 -3.50
N THR A 221 14.98 23.60 -2.26
CA THR A 221 13.54 23.49 -1.94
C THR A 221 12.78 24.83 -1.98
N THR A 222 13.46 25.94 -2.35
CA THR A 222 12.90 27.30 -2.38
C THR A 222 12.29 27.73 -1.04
N ARG A 223 12.89 27.29 0.07
CA ARG A 223 12.48 27.62 1.45
C ARG A 223 13.69 28.00 2.29
N THR A 224 13.46 28.53 3.49
CA THR A 224 14.53 28.72 4.47
C THR A 224 14.75 27.46 5.30
N ALA A 225 15.95 27.26 5.84
CA ALA A 225 16.24 26.10 6.70
C ALA A 225 15.31 26.04 7.93
N VAL A 226 14.90 27.20 8.43
CA VAL A 226 13.93 27.32 9.54
C VAL A 226 12.55 26.85 9.11
N GLU A 227 12.09 27.22 7.92
CA GLU A 227 10.80 26.76 7.37
C GLU A 227 10.78 25.25 7.11
N VAL A 228 11.88 24.68 6.61
CA VAL A 228 12.02 23.23 6.42
C VAL A 228 11.90 22.51 7.75
N SER A 229 12.64 22.97 8.77
CA SER A 229 12.61 22.39 10.12
C SER A 229 11.22 22.49 10.75
N LYS A 230 10.59 23.67 10.64
CA LYS A 230 9.22 23.89 11.13
C LYS A 230 8.22 22.97 10.45
N LYS A 231 8.33 22.78 9.13
CA LYS A 231 7.42 21.91 8.38
C LYS A 231 7.56 20.43 8.74
N LEU A 232 8.78 19.97 9.05
CA LEU A 232 9.03 18.63 9.59
C LEU A 232 8.32 18.44 10.94
N GLU A 233 8.48 19.41 11.84
CA GLU A 233 7.83 19.41 13.16
C GLU A 233 6.29 19.48 13.07
N ASP A 234 5.75 20.35 12.21
CA ASP A 234 4.31 20.50 12.00
C ASP A 234 3.68 19.18 11.49
N MET A 235 4.37 18.48 10.59
CA MET A 235 3.91 17.18 10.09
C MET A 235 3.91 16.13 11.21
N ARG A 236 4.95 16.08 12.04
CA ARG A 236 5.00 15.18 13.19
C ARG A 236 3.92 15.49 14.21
N ALA A 237 3.79 16.74 14.64
CA ALA A 237 2.83 17.17 15.66
C ALA A 237 1.36 16.92 15.28
N ARG A 238 1.06 16.84 13.98
CA ARG A 238 -0.29 16.55 13.48
C ARG A 238 -0.73 15.11 13.69
N PHE A 239 0.21 14.16 13.64
CA PHE A 239 -0.09 12.73 13.63
C PHE A 239 0.55 11.95 14.78
N ALA A 240 1.55 12.52 15.44
CA ALA A 240 2.37 11.86 16.45
C ALA A 240 2.83 12.86 17.54
N PHE A 241 3.49 12.31 18.57
CA PHE A 241 4.00 13.03 19.73
C PHE A 241 5.52 13.30 19.64
#